data_AF-A0A962YQ37-F1
#
_entry.id   AF-A0A962YQ37-F1
#
_cell.length_a   1.000
_cell.length_b   1.000
_cell.length_c   1.000
_cell.angle_alpha   90.00
_cell.angle_beta   90.00
_cell.angle_gamma   90.00
#
_symmetry.space_group_name_H-M   'P 1'
#
loop_
_entity.id
_entity.type
_entity.pdbx_description
1 polymer ?
#
loop_
_entity_poly.entity_id
_entity_poly.type
_entity_poly.pdbx_seq_one_letter_code
_entity_poly.pdbx_strand_id
1 'polypeptide(L)' 'VMAGGFGVKLFGLYDLPNPIGKQAGLATTMMAAHIVLGYAAVVFIAWHVGIGLKHHGFDKDGFLNRMLPFRRP' A
#
# COMPACT_ATOMS: atom_id res chain seq x y z
N VAL A 1 3.18 15.63 0.44
CA VAL A 1 2.20 16.49 -0.28
C VAL A 1 1.63 17.58 0.63
N MET A 2 0.90 17.26 1.71
CA MET A 2 0.31 18.26 2.62
C MET A 2 1.34 19.21 3.26
N ALA A 3 2.43 18.67 3.81
CA ALA A 3 3.54 19.47 4.35
C ALA A 3 4.29 20.30 3.28
N GLY A 4 4.10 19.99 1.99
CA GLY A 4 4.68 20.75 0.88
C GLY A 4 3.91 22.02 0.53
N GLY A 5 2.74 22.24 1.14
CA GLY A 5 1.85 23.35 0.82
C GLY A 5 0.95 23.10 -0.39
N PHE A 6 0.85 21.85 -0.86
CA PHE A 6 -0.04 21.46 -1.95
C PHE A 6 -1.37 20.93 -1.40
N GLY A 7 -2.48 21.36 -2.00
CA GLY A 7 -3.82 20.84 -1.70
C GLY A 7 -4.00 19.41 -2.24
N VAL A 8 -4.74 18.59 -1.49
CA VAL A 8 -5.14 17.25 -1.93
C VAL A 8 -6.65 17.24 -2.12
N LYS A 9 -7.12 16.75 -3.28
CA LYS A 9 -8.55 16.58 -3.54
C LYS A 9 -8.99 15.16 -3.22
N LEU A 10 -9.99 15.01 -2.34
CA LEU A 10 -10.65 13.73 -2.09
C LEU A 10 -11.46 13.33 -3.31
N PHE A 11 -11.11 12.21 -3.94
CA PHE A 11 -11.75 11.71 -5.16
C PHE A 11 -11.85 12.77 -6.29
N GLY A 12 -11.00 13.80 -6.27
CA GLY A 12 -11.09 14.94 -7.19
C GLY A 12 -12.21 15.96 -6.90
N LEU A 13 -13.05 15.72 -5.89
CA LEU A 13 -14.27 16.48 -5.62
C LEU A 13 -14.11 17.53 -4.51
N TYR A 14 -13.50 17.15 -3.38
CA TYR A 14 -13.42 18.01 -2.20
C TYR A 14 -11.98 18.31 -1.82
N ASP A 15 -11.63 19.57 -1.59
CA ASP A 15 -10.31 19.93 -1.07
C ASP A 15 -10.18 19.51 0.40
N LEU A 16 -9.20 18.64 0.69
CA LEU A 16 -8.92 18.24 2.06
C LEU A 16 -8.32 19.39 2.84
N PRO A 17 -8.78 19.63 4.09
CA PRO A 17 -8.12 20.59 4.96
C PRO A 17 -6.67 20.17 5.19
N ASN A 18 -5.77 21.15 5.23
CA ASN A 18 -4.36 20.93 5.55
C ASN A 18 -4.04 21.43 6.96
N PRO A 19 -4.18 20.57 7.99
CA PRO A 19 -3.88 20.96 9.37
C PRO A 19 -2.38 21.14 9.64
N ILE A 20 -1.50 20.65 8.75
CA ILE A 20 -0.04 20.66 8.96
C ILE A 20 0.58 21.97 8.45
N GLY A 21 0.06 22.52 7.35
CA GLY A 21 0.64 23.68 6.68
C GLY A 21 1.98 23.37 5.99
N LYS A 22 2.63 24.40 5.42
CA LYS A 22 3.90 24.25 4.69
C LYS A 22 5.09 24.14 5.66
N GLN A 23 5.79 23.00 5.61
CA GLN A 23 6.97 22.72 6.42
C GLN A 23 8.00 21.94 5.58
N ALA A 24 9.07 22.62 5.15
CA ALA A 24 10.00 22.08 4.16
C ALA A 24 10.74 20.81 4.62
N GLY A 25 11.26 20.80 5.86
CA GLY A 25 11.96 19.63 6.40
C GLY A 25 11.05 18.41 6.49
N LEU A 26 9.86 18.58 7.07
CA LEU A 26 8.86 17.51 7.18
C LEU A 26 8.40 17.01 5.80
N ALA A 27 8.23 17.90 4.82
CA ALA A 27 7.85 17.52 3.46
C ALA A 27 8.87 16.57 2.83
N THR A 28 10.17 16.87 2.95
CA THR A 28 11.26 16.03 2.43
C THR A 28 11.30 14.67 3.12
N THR A 29 11.25 14.64 4.46
CA THR A 29 11.27 13.38 5.22
C THR A 29 10.06 12.50 4.90
N MET A 30 8.86 13.08 4.83
CA MET A 30 7.65 12.32 4.51
C MET A 30 7.64 11.83 3.06
N MET A 31 8.21 12.58 2.13
CA MET A 31 8.40 12.12 0.74
C MET A 31 9.32 10.89 0.69
N ALA A 32 10.49 10.96 1.33
CA ALA A 32 11.42 9.83 1.38
C ALA A 32 10.79 8.61 2.04
N ALA A 33 10.14 8.79 3.19
CA ALA A 33 9.43 7.72 3.89
C ALA A 33 8.32 7.09 3.02
N HIS A 34 7.53 7.91 2.30
CA HIS A 34 6.46 7.40 1.44
C HIS A 34 7.01 6.54 0.29
N ILE A 35 8.13 6.96 -0.33
CA ILE A 35 8.79 6.20 -1.39
C ILE A 35 9.31 4.87 -0.84
N VAL A 36 10.01 4.88 0.29
CA VAL A 36 10.56 3.67 0.93
C VAL A 36 9.43 2.71 1.31
N LEU A 37 8.36 3.20 1.94
CA LEU A 37 7.20 2.39 2.31
C LEU A 37 6.47 1.84 1.09
N GLY A 38 6.40 2.60 0.00
CA GLY A 38 5.83 2.14 -1.27
C GLY A 38 6.58 0.94 -1.82
N TYR A 39 7.91 1.03 -1.94
CA TYR A 39 8.73 -0.09 -2.40
C TYR A 39 8.69 -1.28 -1.43
N ALA A 40 8.74 -1.02 -0.12
CA ALA A 40 8.61 -2.08 0.89
C ALA A 40 7.27 -2.82 0.75
N ALA A 41 6.16 -2.09 0.58
CA ALA A 41 4.84 -2.67 0.38
C ALA A 41 4.79 -3.55 -0.88
N VAL A 42 5.39 -3.10 -1.99
CA VAL A 42 5.47 -3.91 -3.22
C VAL A 42 6.22 -5.21 -2.98
N VAL A 43 7.37 -5.17 -2.29
CA VAL A 43 8.14 -6.37 -1.95
C VAL A 43 7.32 -7.32 -1.07
N PHE A 44 6.65 -6.81 -0.03
CA PHE A 44 5.83 -7.63 0.85
C PHE A 44 4.61 -8.23 0.15
N ILE A 45 3.96 -7.48 -0.75
CA ILE A 45 2.84 -7.98 -1.54
C ILE A 45 3.34 -9.10 -2.48
N ALA A 46 4.44 -8.86 -3.19
CA ALA A 46 5.03 -9.87 -4.08
C ALA A 46 5.43 -11.13 -3.31
N TRP A 47 6.02 -10.96 -2.12
CA TRP A 47 6.36 -12.06 -1.21
C TRP A 47 5.13 -12.83 -0.74
N HIS A 48 4.09 -12.12 -0.28
CA HIS A 48 2.84 -12.71 0.20
C HIS A 48 2.14 -13.52 -0.90
N VAL A 49 1.99 -12.93 -2.09
CA VAL A 49 1.41 -13.59 -3.26
C VAL A 49 2.29 -14.77 -3.70
N GLY A 50 3.61 -14.59 -3.73
CA GLY A 50 4.57 -15.62 -4.10
C GLY A 50 4.49 -16.85 -3.19
N ILE A 51 4.38 -16.66 -1.87
CA ILE A 51 4.14 -17.75 -0.92
C ILE A 51 2.83 -18.47 -1.24
N GLY A 52 1.74 -17.73 -1.41
CA GLY A 52 0.45 -18.32 -1.78
C GLY A 52 0.53 -19.17 -3.05
N LEU A 53 1.20 -18.66 -4.09
CA LEU A 53 1.42 -19.38 -5.34
C LEU A 53 2.31 -20.62 -5.17
N LYS A 54 3.37 -20.53 -4.35
CA LYS A 54 4.22 -21.69 -4.02
C LYS A 54 3.38 -22.79 -3.36
N HIS A 55 2.59 -22.43 -2.33
CA HIS A 55 1.72 -23.36 -1.63
C HIS A 55 0.72 -24.02 -2.60
N HIS A 56 0.14 -23.24 -3.52
CA HIS A 56 -0.81 -23.77 -4.49
C HIS A 56 -0.16 -24.72 -5.52
N GLY A 57 1.00 -24.36 -6.06
CA GLY A 57 1.66 -25.12 -7.15
C GLY A 57 2.49 -26.32 -6.69
N PHE A 58 3.26 -26.15 -5.61
CA PHE A 58 4.19 -27.17 -5.11
C PHE A 58 3.59 -27.97 -3.97
N ASP A 59 3.12 -27.28 -2.92
CA ASP A 59 2.67 -27.93 -1.69
C ASP A 59 1.27 -28.56 -1.87
N LYS A 60 0.48 -28.05 -2.84
CA LYS A 60 -0.86 -28.54 -3.22
C LYS A 60 -1.82 -28.68 -2.03
N ASP A 61 -1.60 -27.87 -0.99
CA ASP A 61 -2.35 -27.91 0.27
C ASP A 61 -3.72 -27.20 0.19
N GLY A 62 -4.04 -26.61 -0.97
CA GLY A 62 -5.30 -25.90 -1.18
C GLY A 62 -5.43 -24.61 -0.35
N PHE A 63 -4.35 -24.11 0.26
CA PHE A 63 -4.38 -22.92 1.13
C PHE A 63 -5.06 -21.72 0.48
N LEU A 64 -4.79 -21.48 -0.81
CA LEU A 64 -5.39 -20.39 -1.58
C LEU A 64 -6.93 -20.47 -1.66
N ASN A 65 -7.51 -21.68 -1.60
CA ASN A 65 -8.95 -21.87 -1.69
C ASN A 65 -9.68 -21.23 -0.50
N ARG A 66 -9.00 -21.06 0.65
CA ARG A 66 -9.55 -20.42 1.85
C ARG A 66 -9.73 -18.91 1.68
N MET A 67 -9.10 -18.31 0.68
CA MET A 67 -9.24 -16.89 0.34
C MET A 67 -10.24 -16.65 -0.81
N LEU A 68 -10.73 -17.72 -1.44
CA LEU A 68 -11.62 -17.61 -2.60
C LEU A 68 -13.10 -17.71 -2.16
N PRO A 69 -13.95 -16.74 -2.51
CA PRO A 69 -15.34 -16.71 -2.05
C PRO A 69 -16.22 -17.87 -2.55
N PHE A 70 -15.77 -18.63 -3.56
CA PHE A 70 -16.57 -19.69 -4.20
C PHE A 70 -15.92 -21.08 -4.16
N ARG A 71 -14.85 -21.29 -3.39
CA ARG A 71 -14.27 -22.63 -3.18
C ARG A 71 -14.51 -23.10 -1.74
N ARG A 72 -15.02 -24.32 -1.60
CA ARG A 72 -15.11 -24.99 -0.29
C ARG A 72 -13.70 -25.42 0.13
N PRO A 73 -13.36 -25.31 1.43
CA PRO A 73 -12.05 -25.69 1.94
C PRO A 73 -11.73 -27.16 1.68
#